data_AF-A0AAX2I9M2-F1
#
_entry.id   AF-A0AAX2I9M2-F1
#
_cell.length_a   1.000
_cell.length_b   1.000
_cell.length_c   1.000
_cell.angle_alpha   90.00
_cell.angle_beta   90.00
_cell.angle_gamma   90.00
#
_symmetry.space_group_name_H-M   'P 1'
#
loop_
_entity.id
_entity.type
_entity.pdbx_description
1 polymer ?
#
loop_
_entity_poly.entity_id
_entity_poly.type
_entity_poly.pdbx_seq_one_letter_code
_entity_poly.pdbx_strand_id
1 'polypeptide(L)'
;MVSEVTALRKAGELDEALRIALEEFKENDSSINKYSLGWVYYDFCKKAIAENDLDVFLQYVQALKDLHFSTEEVLITDQLLWQYVKLFAQLRKTERTALIDVLYESLKGMYFTMPSEGFSALIEQLHKAYKDRDEYLEVITDVMPFLRTEDFAPKSYQGTLITPLAEQIYRTYSKHILKSGDKEIIATFIPILHQWMQAHPEYNSLIYYYVEMCNFANIPM
;
A
#
# COMPACT_ATOMS: atom_id res chain seq x y z
N MET A 1 24.52 -12.04 21.24
CA MET A 1 24.23 -10.99 22.23
C MET A 1 23.24 -10.03 21.62
N VAL A 2 22.27 -9.54 22.39
CA VAL A 2 21.36 -8.46 21.95
C VAL A 2 22.17 -7.15 22.01
N SER A 3 22.21 -6.36 20.93
CA SER A 3 22.90 -5.06 20.96
C SER A 3 22.23 -4.13 21.97
N GLU A 4 23.00 -3.20 22.56
CA GLU A 4 22.48 -2.22 23.53
C GLU A 4 21.28 -1.45 22.96
N VAL A 5 21.38 -0.99 21.71
CA VAL A 5 20.27 -0.37 20.97
C VAL A 5 19.01 -1.24 20.98
N THR A 6 19.14 -2.56 20.75
CA THR A 6 17.98 -3.45 20.75
C THR A 6 17.35 -3.59 22.13
N ALA A 7 18.16 -3.58 23.20
CA ALA A 7 17.64 -3.60 24.57
C ALA A 7 16.88 -2.31 24.90
N LEU A 8 17.44 -1.14 24.56
CA LEU A 8 16.81 0.16 24.77
C LEU A 8 15.49 0.30 24.00
N ARG A 9 15.47 -0.10 22.72
CA ARG A 9 14.23 -0.13 21.92
C ARG A 9 13.13 -0.97 22.57
N LYS A 10 13.48 -2.16 23.05
CA LYS A 10 12.52 -3.06 23.72
C LYS A 10 12.06 -2.52 25.07
N ALA A 11 12.86 -1.71 25.74
CA ALA A 11 12.50 -1.02 26.98
C ALA A 11 11.65 0.24 26.73
N GLY A 12 11.55 0.74 25.50
CA GLY A 12 10.85 1.97 25.15
C GLY A 12 11.69 3.25 25.27
N GLU A 13 12.99 3.10 25.58
CA GLU A 13 13.96 4.20 25.70
C GLU A 13 14.45 4.64 24.31
N LEU A 14 13.51 5.09 23.46
CA LEU A 14 13.76 5.31 22.03
C LEU A 14 14.73 6.47 21.75
N ASP A 15 14.70 7.52 22.56
CA ASP A 15 15.60 8.67 22.37
C ASP A 15 17.07 8.29 22.62
N GLU A 16 17.31 7.48 23.65
CA GLU A 16 18.66 6.98 23.95
C GLU A 16 19.10 5.93 22.92
N ALA A 17 18.18 5.04 22.51
CA ALA A 17 18.45 4.09 21.43
C ALA A 17 18.84 4.81 20.13
N LEU A 18 18.19 5.93 19.82
CA LEU A 18 18.49 6.76 18.65
C LEU A 18 19.86 7.40 18.74
N ARG A 19 20.20 7.98 19.90
CA ARG A 19 21.50 8.60 20.15
C ARG A 19 22.63 7.61 19.87
N ILE A 20 22.56 6.43 20.49
CA ILE A 20 23.59 5.39 20.35
C ILE A 20 23.64 4.85 18.91
N ALA A 21 22.49 4.51 18.31
CA ALA A 21 22.46 3.98 16.96
C ALA A 21 23.01 4.98 15.91
N LEU A 22 22.75 6.28 16.11
CA LEU A 22 23.31 7.33 15.25
C LEU A 22 24.82 7.47 15.42
N GLU A 23 25.34 7.38 16.64
CA GLU A 23 26.79 7.39 16.92
C GLU A 23 27.47 6.18 16.25
N GLU A 24 26.95 4.97 16.49
CA GLU A 24 27.48 3.74 15.89
C GLU A 24 27.46 3.78 14.35
N PHE A 25 26.39 4.30 13.75
CA PHE A 25 26.27 4.44 12.29
C PHE A 25 27.26 5.49 11.73
N LYS A 26 27.46 6.62 12.42
CA LYS A 26 28.44 7.64 12.02
C LYS A 26 29.88 7.15 12.13
N GLU A 27 30.19 6.37 13.17
CA GLU A 27 31.51 5.78 13.35
C GLU A 27 31.79 4.68 12.31
N ASN A 28 30.76 3.91 11.95
CA ASN A 28 30.85 2.85 10.96
C ASN A 28 29.51 2.60 10.25
N ASP A 29 29.40 3.07 9.01
CA ASP A 29 28.26 2.80 8.11
C ASP A 29 28.35 1.37 7.56
N SER A 30 28.12 0.41 8.44
CA SER A 30 27.98 -1.00 8.11
C SER A 30 26.50 -1.38 8.00
N SER A 31 26.19 -2.44 7.26
CA SER A 31 24.82 -2.96 7.17
C SER A 31 24.22 -3.23 8.56
N ILE A 32 25.00 -3.72 9.53
CA ILE A 32 24.53 -3.98 10.90
C ILE A 32 24.05 -2.68 11.57
N ASN A 33 24.86 -1.62 11.51
CA ASN A 33 24.54 -0.34 12.15
C ASN A 33 23.39 0.36 11.42
N LYS A 34 23.36 0.25 10.10
CA LYS A 34 22.23 0.71 9.28
C LYS A 34 20.92 0.05 9.68
N TYR A 35 20.90 -1.27 9.83
CA TYR A 35 19.72 -2.00 10.31
C TYR A 35 19.38 -1.60 11.74
N SER A 36 20.36 -1.46 12.64
CA SER A 36 20.17 -1.02 14.02
C SER A 36 19.43 0.32 14.07
N LEU A 37 19.89 1.30 13.30
CA LEU A 37 19.30 2.64 13.20
C LEU A 37 17.93 2.63 12.52
N GLY A 38 17.78 1.93 11.39
CA GLY A 38 16.48 1.84 10.70
C GLY A 38 15.40 1.23 11.58
N TRP A 39 15.78 0.26 12.41
CA TRP A 39 14.89 -0.34 13.38
C TRP A 39 14.44 0.64 14.48
N VAL A 40 15.32 1.56 14.92
CA VAL A 40 14.94 2.65 15.85
C VAL A 40 13.93 3.57 15.17
N TYR A 41 14.21 4.02 13.94
CA TYR A 41 13.29 4.86 13.16
C TYR A 41 11.92 4.21 12.97
N TYR A 42 11.88 2.91 12.70
CA TYR A 42 10.62 2.16 12.64
C TYR A 42 9.81 2.20 13.95
N ASP A 43 10.46 2.11 15.11
CA ASP A 43 9.75 2.21 16.38
C ASP A 43 9.23 3.62 16.66
N PHE A 44 9.94 4.67 16.21
CA PHE A 44 9.38 6.01 16.21
C PHE A 44 8.16 6.14 15.28
N CYS A 45 8.18 5.53 14.08
CA CYS A 45 6.99 5.46 13.22
C CYS A 45 5.81 4.80 13.95
N LYS A 46 6.04 3.71 14.68
CA LYS A 46 4.98 3.06 15.48
C LYS A 46 4.45 3.94 16.60
N LYS A 47 5.35 4.64 17.32
CA LYS A 47 4.98 5.59 18.39
C LYS A 47 4.13 6.73 17.82
N ALA A 48 4.55 7.31 16.69
CA ALA A 48 3.84 8.38 16.00
C ALA A 48 2.40 7.98 15.63
N ILE A 49 2.17 6.74 15.19
CA ILE A 49 0.81 6.23 14.92
C ILE A 49 -0.04 6.14 16.18
N ALA A 50 0.54 5.68 17.29
CA ALA A 50 -0.18 5.60 18.57
C ALA A 50 -0.57 6.99 19.09
N GLU A 51 0.27 7.99 18.80
CA GLU A 51 0.09 9.39 19.18
C GLU A 51 -0.70 10.21 18.13
N ASN A 52 -1.05 9.59 17.00
CA ASN A 52 -1.70 10.22 15.85
C ASN A 52 -0.93 11.45 15.32
N ASP A 53 0.40 11.35 15.31
CA ASP A 53 1.33 12.37 14.85
C ASP A 53 1.86 12.02 13.45
N LEU A 54 1.22 12.59 12.42
CA LEU A 54 1.62 12.33 11.04
C LEU A 54 2.97 12.96 10.69
N ASP A 55 3.29 14.13 11.25
CA ASP A 55 4.52 14.85 10.92
C ASP A 55 5.74 14.06 11.41
N VAL A 56 5.67 13.54 12.63
CA VAL A 56 6.71 12.65 13.18
C VAL A 56 6.81 11.36 12.37
N PHE A 57 5.68 10.77 11.97
CA PHE A 57 5.71 9.58 11.11
C PHE A 57 6.45 9.86 9.79
N LEU A 58 6.10 10.94 9.10
CA LEU A 58 6.71 11.33 7.82
C LEU A 58 8.20 11.65 7.98
N GLN A 59 8.60 12.30 9.08
CA GLN A 59 10.00 12.58 9.38
C GLN A 59 10.82 11.27 9.45
N TYR A 60 10.35 10.27 10.18
CA TYR A 60 11.09 9.02 10.34
C TYR A 60 10.98 8.08 9.13
N VAL A 61 9.91 8.18 8.33
CA VAL A 61 9.86 7.59 6.99
C VAL A 61 10.96 8.18 6.11
N GLN A 62 11.14 9.51 6.11
CA GLN A 62 12.19 10.13 5.31
C GLN A 62 13.57 9.70 5.81
N ALA A 63 13.78 9.67 7.13
CA ALA A 63 15.03 9.18 7.72
C ALA A 63 15.33 7.71 7.33
N LEU A 64 14.30 6.86 7.21
CA LEU A 64 14.45 5.49 6.70
C LEU A 64 14.86 5.45 5.23
N LYS A 65 14.32 6.33 4.38
CA LYS A 65 14.72 6.43 2.96
C LYS A 65 16.17 6.88 2.82
N ASP A 66 16.60 7.80 3.68
CA ASP A 66 17.97 8.35 3.69
C ASP A 66 19.02 7.33 4.15
N LEU A 67 18.61 6.19 4.72
CA LEU A 67 19.51 5.05 4.93
C LEU A 67 19.83 4.31 3.62
N HIS A 68 19.09 4.54 2.55
CA HIS A 68 19.30 3.95 1.22
C HIS A 68 19.37 2.41 1.24
N PHE A 69 18.42 1.73 1.89
CA PHE A 69 18.29 0.26 1.81
C PHE A 69 18.22 -0.21 0.35
N SER A 70 18.91 -1.31 0.04
CA SER A 70 18.85 -1.90 -1.29
C SER A 70 17.48 -2.57 -1.54
N THR A 71 17.21 -2.95 -2.79
CA THR A 71 15.99 -3.66 -3.17
C THR A 71 15.84 -5.03 -2.50
N GLU A 72 16.92 -5.59 -1.95
CA GLU A 72 16.91 -6.88 -1.23
C GLU A 72 16.67 -6.69 0.28
N GLU A 73 16.86 -5.47 0.79
CA GLU A 73 16.80 -5.12 2.21
C GLU A 73 15.40 -4.64 2.65
N VAL A 74 14.38 -5.46 2.39
CA VAL A 74 12.97 -5.08 2.56
C VAL A 74 12.40 -5.36 3.95
N LEU A 75 13.18 -5.93 4.87
CA LEU A 75 12.66 -6.41 6.16
C LEU A 75 11.96 -5.29 6.98
N ILE A 76 12.56 -4.10 7.05
CA ILE A 76 12.00 -2.98 7.81
C ILE A 76 10.84 -2.34 7.05
N THR A 77 10.98 -2.17 5.74
CA THR A 77 9.94 -1.54 4.90
C THR A 77 8.69 -2.40 4.82
N ASP A 78 8.81 -3.73 4.79
CA ASP A 78 7.67 -4.65 4.87
C ASP A 78 6.92 -4.54 6.21
N GLN A 79 7.64 -4.28 7.31
CA GLN A 79 7.01 -4.01 8.61
C GLN A 79 6.36 -2.62 8.65
N LEU A 80 7.00 -1.63 8.02
CA LEU A 80 6.49 -0.28 7.87
C LEU A 80 5.20 -0.24 7.05
N LEU A 81 5.03 -1.13 6.07
CA LEU A 81 3.83 -1.24 5.24
C LEU A 81 2.56 -1.41 6.08
N TRP A 82 2.63 -2.21 7.15
CA TRP A 82 1.50 -2.36 8.09
C TRP A 82 1.21 -1.09 8.89
N GLN A 83 2.21 -0.24 9.10
CA GLN A 83 2.02 1.07 9.74
C GLN A 83 1.29 2.03 8.78
N TYR A 84 1.67 2.02 7.49
CA TYR A 84 0.92 2.74 6.45
C TYR A 84 -0.54 2.29 6.36
N VAL A 85 -0.80 0.98 6.35
CA VAL A 85 -2.18 0.43 6.35
C VAL A 85 -3.01 1.00 7.49
N LYS A 86 -2.45 1.09 8.70
CA LYS A 86 -3.14 1.67 9.86
C LYS A 86 -3.40 3.16 9.67
N LEU A 87 -2.42 3.93 9.22
CA LEU A 87 -2.56 5.37 9.01
C LEU A 87 -3.59 5.70 7.93
N PHE A 88 -3.57 5.01 6.78
CA PHE A 88 -4.64 5.19 5.79
C PHE A 88 -6.01 4.87 6.39
N ALA A 89 -6.13 3.77 7.14
CA ALA A 89 -7.40 3.40 7.79
C ALA A 89 -7.86 4.43 8.83
N GLN A 90 -6.94 5.08 9.54
CA GLN A 90 -7.23 6.17 10.49
C GLN A 90 -7.63 7.46 9.75
N LEU A 91 -6.80 7.93 8.80
CA LEU A 91 -7.02 9.17 8.06
C LEU A 91 -8.32 9.16 7.27
N ARG A 92 -8.72 8.03 6.67
CA ARG A 92 -10.01 7.91 5.97
C ARG A 92 -11.23 8.14 6.87
N LYS A 93 -11.11 7.96 8.19
CA LYS A 93 -12.19 8.24 9.14
C LYS A 93 -12.26 9.71 9.52
N THR A 94 -11.36 10.53 8.99
CA THR A 94 -11.29 11.97 9.19
C THR A 94 -11.65 12.69 7.90
N GLU A 95 -11.95 13.98 7.98
CA GLU A 95 -12.20 14.84 6.81
C GLU A 95 -10.89 15.34 6.15
N ARG A 96 -9.73 14.81 6.55
CA ARG A 96 -8.41 15.29 6.13
C ARG A 96 -7.90 14.56 4.87
N THR A 97 -8.66 14.65 3.77
CA THR A 97 -8.34 13.95 2.51
C THR A 97 -6.97 14.34 1.93
N ALA A 98 -6.55 15.61 2.05
CA ALA A 98 -5.23 16.05 1.58
C ALA A 98 -4.06 15.31 2.27
N LEU A 99 -4.25 14.84 3.51
CA LEU A 99 -3.21 14.07 4.22
C LEU A 99 -3.05 12.65 3.68
N ILE A 100 -4.09 12.11 3.03
CA ILE A 100 -4.01 10.81 2.34
C ILE A 100 -3.03 10.91 1.18
N ASP A 101 -3.06 12.01 0.43
CA ASP A 101 -2.15 12.24 -0.71
C ASP A 101 -0.71 12.40 -0.23
N VAL A 102 -0.48 13.17 0.84
CA VAL A 102 0.85 13.29 1.47
C VAL A 102 1.38 11.91 1.91
N LEU A 103 0.54 11.09 2.54
CA LEU A 103 0.92 9.75 2.97
C LEU A 103 1.18 8.80 1.78
N TYR A 104 0.42 8.94 0.69
CA TYR A 104 0.65 8.17 -0.52
C TYR A 104 1.98 8.55 -1.19
N GLU A 105 2.27 9.84 -1.33
CA GLU A 105 3.56 10.31 -1.87
C GLU A 105 4.73 9.84 -1.00
N SER A 106 4.56 9.75 0.33
CA SER A 106 5.62 9.25 1.20
C SER A 106 5.92 7.76 1.01
N LEU A 107 5.05 6.96 0.38
CA LEU A 107 5.36 5.57 -0.01
C LEU A 107 6.41 5.48 -1.13
N LYS A 108 6.42 6.47 -2.04
CA LYS A 108 7.28 6.44 -3.23
C LYS A 108 8.76 6.46 -2.86
N GLY A 109 9.57 5.71 -3.61
CA GLY A 109 11.00 5.59 -3.37
C GLY A 109 11.40 4.61 -2.26
N MET A 110 10.46 3.79 -1.77
CA MET A 110 10.78 2.63 -0.91
C MET A 110 10.62 1.32 -1.67
N TYR A 111 11.32 0.30 -1.21
CA TYR A 111 11.24 -1.06 -1.73
C TYR A 111 10.46 -1.95 -0.76
N PHE A 112 9.57 -2.77 -1.29
CA PHE A 112 8.74 -3.71 -0.53
C PHE A 112 8.75 -5.07 -1.21
N THR A 113 8.47 -6.13 -0.46
CA THR A 113 8.10 -7.41 -1.05
C THR A 113 6.76 -7.27 -1.76
N MET A 114 6.78 -7.44 -3.08
CA MET A 114 5.59 -7.37 -3.94
C MET A 114 5.56 -8.57 -4.91
N PRO A 115 4.44 -9.28 -5.02
CA PRO A 115 3.21 -9.12 -4.23
C PRO A 115 3.35 -9.70 -2.81
N SER A 116 2.62 -9.17 -1.82
CA SER A 116 2.63 -9.65 -0.42
C SER A 116 1.32 -9.35 0.32
N GLU A 117 1.10 -9.96 1.48
CA GLU A 117 -0.10 -9.70 2.30
C GLU A 117 -0.22 -8.25 2.76
N GLY A 118 0.88 -7.68 3.24
CA GLY A 118 0.92 -6.27 3.61
C GLY A 118 0.60 -5.38 2.43
N PHE A 119 1.05 -5.76 1.22
CA PHE A 119 0.80 -4.97 0.02
C PHE A 119 -0.66 -5.07 -0.44
N SER A 120 -1.29 -6.26 -0.40
CA SER A 120 -2.73 -6.40 -0.60
C SER A 120 -3.54 -5.55 0.38
N ALA A 121 -3.13 -5.52 1.66
CA ALA A 121 -3.79 -4.70 2.67
C ALA A 121 -3.63 -3.20 2.38
N LEU A 122 -2.48 -2.77 1.85
CA LEU A 122 -2.27 -1.40 1.37
C LEU A 122 -3.17 -1.08 0.18
N ILE A 123 -3.21 -1.96 -0.84
CA ILE A 123 -4.09 -1.81 -2.01
C ILE A 123 -5.55 -1.64 -1.57
N GLU A 124 -6.01 -2.44 -0.61
CA GLU A 124 -7.36 -2.31 -0.05
C GLU A 124 -7.58 -0.94 0.59
N GLN A 125 -6.58 -0.39 1.29
CA GLN A 125 -6.72 0.95 1.86
C GLN A 125 -6.75 2.04 0.79
N LEU A 126 -5.91 1.95 -0.24
CA LEU A 126 -5.86 2.88 -1.36
C LEU A 126 -7.16 2.83 -2.16
N HIS A 127 -7.65 1.64 -2.50
CA HIS A 127 -8.96 1.45 -3.14
C HIS A 127 -10.06 2.20 -2.38
N LYS A 128 -10.17 1.97 -1.07
CA LYS A 128 -11.17 2.63 -0.23
C LYS A 128 -10.97 4.14 -0.09
N ALA A 129 -9.73 4.63 -0.17
CA ALA A 129 -9.41 6.05 -0.03
C ALA A 129 -9.71 6.85 -1.30
N TYR A 130 -9.52 6.23 -2.47
CA TYR A 130 -9.61 6.89 -3.76
C TYR A 130 -10.85 6.50 -4.58
N LYS A 131 -11.64 5.49 -4.21
CA LYS A 131 -12.72 4.92 -5.04
C LYS A 131 -13.72 5.92 -5.62
N ASP A 132 -13.93 7.06 -4.96
CA ASP A 132 -14.88 8.09 -5.38
C ASP A 132 -14.18 9.36 -5.90
N ARG A 133 -12.85 9.33 -6.07
CA ARG A 133 -12.00 10.44 -6.50
C ARG A 133 -11.53 10.28 -7.95
N ASP A 134 -11.22 11.39 -8.62
CA ASP A 134 -10.79 11.37 -10.03
C ASP A 134 -9.37 10.79 -10.20
N GLU A 135 -8.53 10.83 -9.16
CA GLU A 135 -7.18 10.25 -9.15
C GLU A 135 -7.18 8.71 -9.02
N TYR A 136 -8.36 8.07 -8.93
CA TYR A 136 -8.46 6.63 -8.71
C TYR A 136 -7.71 5.80 -9.76
N LEU A 137 -7.83 6.16 -11.04
CA LEU A 137 -7.17 5.42 -12.13
C LEU A 137 -5.65 5.50 -11.98
N GLU A 138 -5.11 6.67 -11.71
CA GLU A 138 -3.67 6.88 -11.51
C GLU A 138 -3.15 6.00 -10.36
N VAL A 139 -3.75 6.14 -9.17
CA VAL A 139 -3.29 5.44 -7.97
C VAL A 139 -3.41 3.92 -8.10
N ILE A 140 -4.51 3.43 -8.67
CA ILE A 140 -4.79 1.99 -8.72
C ILE A 140 -4.03 1.29 -9.85
N THR A 141 -3.76 1.97 -10.97
CA THR A 141 -2.96 1.40 -12.07
C THR A 141 -1.59 0.91 -11.57
N ASP A 142 -0.94 1.69 -10.73
CA ASP A 142 0.40 1.40 -10.23
C ASP A 142 0.46 0.19 -9.29
N VAL A 143 -0.64 -0.13 -8.61
CA VAL A 143 -0.66 -1.16 -7.56
C VAL A 143 -1.45 -2.40 -7.93
N MET A 144 -2.40 -2.30 -8.87
CA MET A 144 -3.25 -3.40 -9.32
C MET A 144 -2.48 -4.63 -9.83
N PRO A 145 -1.33 -4.52 -10.53
CA PRO A 145 -0.54 -5.68 -10.95
C PRO A 145 0.00 -6.55 -9.81
N PHE A 146 0.01 -6.02 -8.57
CA PHE A 146 0.54 -6.71 -7.39
C PHE A 146 -0.56 -7.36 -6.53
N LEU A 147 -1.79 -7.48 -7.04
CA LEU A 147 -2.83 -8.32 -6.43
C LEU A 147 -2.37 -9.78 -6.40
N ARG A 148 -2.57 -10.44 -5.26
CA ARG A 148 -2.24 -11.86 -5.11
C ARG A 148 -3.42 -12.74 -5.51
N THR A 149 -3.15 -14.02 -5.74
CA THR A 149 -4.19 -15.04 -5.97
C THR A 149 -5.25 -15.03 -4.86
N GLU A 150 -4.85 -14.83 -3.60
CA GLU A 150 -5.78 -14.76 -2.46
C GLU A 150 -6.73 -13.55 -2.51
N ASP A 151 -6.38 -12.48 -3.23
CA ASP A 151 -7.23 -11.31 -3.40
C ASP A 151 -8.39 -11.55 -4.37
N PHE A 152 -8.33 -12.64 -5.14
CA PHE A 152 -9.41 -13.15 -6.00
C PHE A 152 -10.29 -14.22 -5.30
N ALA A 153 -10.00 -14.54 -4.04
CA ALA A 153 -10.88 -15.42 -3.25
C ALA A 153 -11.81 -14.59 -2.35
N PRO A 154 -13.08 -15.02 -2.16
CA PRO A 154 -13.95 -14.38 -1.19
C PRO A 154 -13.43 -14.63 0.23
N LYS A 155 -13.56 -13.63 1.10
CA LYS A 155 -13.17 -13.73 2.51
C LYS A 155 -14.41 -13.93 3.37
N SER A 156 -14.32 -14.68 4.46
CA SER A 156 -15.43 -14.80 5.43
C SER A 156 -15.12 -13.94 6.66
N TYR A 157 -16.07 -13.07 7.03
CA TYR A 157 -16.00 -12.30 8.27
C TYR A 157 -17.31 -12.46 9.03
N GLN A 158 -17.24 -13.01 10.24
CA GLN A 158 -18.42 -13.26 11.09
C GLN A 158 -19.54 -14.04 10.35
N GLY A 159 -19.15 -14.99 9.48
CA GLY A 159 -20.10 -15.78 8.69
C GLY A 159 -20.66 -15.08 7.45
N THR A 160 -20.32 -13.81 7.21
CA THR A 160 -20.67 -13.10 5.99
C THR A 160 -19.55 -13.24 4.96
N LEU A 161 -19.89 -13.65 3.74
CA LEU A 161 -18.96 -13.65 2.62
C LEU A 161 -18.75 -12.21 2.15
N ILE A 162 -17.51 -11.76 2.21
CA ILE A 162 -17.01 -10.51 1.66
C ILE A 162 -16.55 -10.78 0.23
N THR A 163 -17.05 -9.95 -0.70
CA THR A 163 -16.62 -9.91 -2.09
C THR A 163 -15.09 -9.85 -2.20
N PRO A 164 -14.46 -10.61 -3.11
CA PRO A 164 -13.01 -10.56 -3.34
C PRO A 164 -12.50 -9.14 -3.55
N LEU A 165 -11.29 -8.86 -3.07
CA LEU A 165 -10.68 -7.53 -3.22
C LEU A 165 -10.49 -7.18 -4.70
N ALA A 166 -10.01 -8.15 -5.49
CA ALA A 166 -9.83 -7.97 -6.93
C ALA A 166 -11.14 -7.59 -7.62
N GLU A 167 -12.26 -8.29 -7.35
CA GLU A 167 -13.56 -7.96 -7.93
C GLU A 167 -13.97 -6.51 -7.58
N GLN A 168 -13.79 -6.09 -6.32
CA GLN A 168 -14.12 -4.72 -5.90
C GLN A 168 -13.30 -3.67 -6.68
N ILE A 169 -12.01 -3.93 -6.89
CA ILE A 169 -11.10 -3.05 -7.61
C ILE A 169 -11.45 -3.00 -9.08
N TYR A 170 -11.51 -4.13 -9.77
CA TYR A 170 -11.83 -4.20 -11.21
C TYR A 170 -13.17 -3.55 -11.51
N ARG A 171 -14.20 -3.83 -10.69
CA ARG A 171 -15.51 -3.18 -10.82
C ARG A 171 -15.44 -1.66 -10.74
N THR A 172 -14.69 -1.14 -9.77
CA THR A 172 -14.59 0.31 -9.54
C THR A 172 -13.71 0.98 -10.60
N TYR A 173 -12.63 0.31 -11.00
CA TYR A 173 -11.75 0.74 -12.07
C TYR A 173 -12.49 0.81 -13.41
N SER A 174 -13.32 -0.18 -13.71
CA SER A 174 -14.19 -0.18 -14.88
C SER A 174 -15.14 1.01 -14.93
N LYS A 175 -15.76 1.38 -13.79
CA LYS A 175 -16.61 2.57 -13.69
C LYS A 175 -15.84 3.84 -14.02
N HIS A 176 -14.64 4.00 -13.49
CA HIS A 176 -13.81 5.19 -13.73
C HIS A 176 -13.33 5.28 -15.18
N ILE A 177 -12.92 4.15 -15.77
CA ILE A 177 -12.57 4.09 -17.20
C ILE A 177 -13.76 4.48 -18.08
N LEU A 178 -14.96 3.97 -17.80
CA LEU A 178 -16.14 4.35 -18.59
C LEU A 178 -16.50 5.84 -18.41
N LYS A 179 -16.35 6.37 -17.19
CA LYS A 179 -16.57 7.79 -16.88
C LYS A 179 -15.59 8.71 -17.63
N SER A 180 -14.34 8.27 -17.85
CA SER A 180 -13.37 9.08 -18.60
C SER A 180 -13.79 9.28 -20.05
N GLY A 181 -14.55 8.33 -20.61
CA GLY A 181 -14.99 8.34 -22.00
C GLY A 181 -13.85 8.14 -23.02
N ASP A 182 -12.65 7.80 -22.53
CA ASP A 182 -11.48 7.59 -23.37
C ASP A 182 -11.52 6.21 -24.01
N LYS A 183 -11.84 6.18 -25.31
CA LYS A 183 -11.97 4.94 -26.08
C LYS A 183 -10.68 4.15 -26.20
N GLU A 184 -9.53 4.82 -26.18
CA GLU A 184 -8.24 4.13 -26.28
C GLU A 184 -7.96 3.38 -24.98
N ILE A 185 -8.12 4.06 -23.84
CA ILE A 185 -7.98 3.43 -22.51
C ILE A 185 -8.96 2.27 -22.34
N ILE A 186 -10.22 2.45 -22.74
CA ILE A 186 -11.24 1.40 -22.72
C ILE A 186 -10.79 0.21 -23.57
N ALA A 187 -10.37 0.44 -24.82
CA ALA A 187 -9.95 -0.63 -25.72
C ALA A 187 -8.74 -1.41 -25.19
N THR A 188 -7.78 -0.75 -24.55
CA THR A 188 -6.63 -1.40 -23.92
C THR A 188 -7.01 -2.22 -22.69
N PHE A 189 -8.05 -1.80 -21.96
CA PHE A 189 -8.47 -2.50 -20.74
C PHE A 189 -9.39 -3.71 -21.00
N ILE A 190 -10.15 -3.71 -22.09
CA ILE A 190 -11.07 -4.80 -22.47
C ILE A 190 -10.41 -6.19 -22.43
N PRO A 191 -9.23 -6.43 -23.03
CA PRO A 191 -8.56 -7.73 -22.97
C PRO A 191 -8.21 -8.18 -21.54
N ILE A 192 -7.80 -7.24 -20.68
CA ILE A 192 -7.48 -7.50 -19.28
C ILE A 192 -8.74 -7.91 -18.54
N LEU A 193 -9.83 -7.14 -18.70
CA LEU A 193 -11.11 -7.44 -18.06
C LEU A 193 -11.69 -8.78 -18.56
N HIS A 194 -11.54 -9.10 -19.85
CA HIS A 194 -11.97 -10.36 -20.44
C HIS A 194 -11.24 -11.55 -19.83
N GLN A 195 -9.91 -11.46 -19.69
CA GLN A 195 -9.10 -12.51 -19.06
C GLN A 195 -9.60 -12.80 -17.63
N TRP A 196 -9.86 -11.76 -16.84
CA TRP A 196 -10.33 -11.93 -15.47
C TRP A 196 -11.77 -12.44 -15.38
N MET A 197 -12.64 -12.00 -16.29
CA MET A 197 -14.00 -12.54 -16.42
C MET A 197 -13.98 -14.04 -16.73
N GLN A 198 -13.06 -14.50 -17.58
CA GLN A 198 -12.91 -15.94 -17.88
C GLN A 198 -12.33 -16.73 -16.70
N ALA A 199 -11.37 -16.14 -15.97
CA ALA A 199 -10.74 -16.78 -14.80
C ALA A 199 -11.69 -16.85 -13.58
N HIS A 200 -12.60 -15.88 -13.46
CA HIS A 200 -13.54 -15.73 -12.35
C HIS A 200 -14.98 -15.54 -12.86
N PRO A 201 -15.58 -16.56 -13.49
CA PRO A 201 -16.92 -16.47 -14.06
C PRO A 201 -18.01 -16.17 -13.02
N GLU A 202 -17.72 -16.39 -11.73
CA GLU A 202 -18.59 -16.05 -10.61
C GLU A 202 -18.73 -14.54 -10.38
N TYR A 203 -17.86 -13.70 -10.95
CA TYR A 203 -17.90 -12.25 -10.80
C TYR A 203 -18.87 -11.61 -11.80
N ASN A 204 -20.16 -11.69 -11.53
CA ASN A 204 -21.21 -11.11 -12.37
C ASN A 204 -21.00 -9.63 -12.71
N SER A 205 -20.34 -8.87 -11.80
CA SER A 205 -20.06 -7.46 -12.02
C SER A 205 -19.07 -7.23 -13.18
N LEU A 206 -18.09 -8.12 -13.38
CA LEU A 206 -17.12 -7.98 -14.48
C LEU A 206 -17.75 -8.23 -15.84
N ILE A 207 -18.68 -9.19 -15.94
CA ILE A 207 -19.43 -9.48 -17.16
C ILE A 207 -20.19 -8.23 -17.63
N TYR A 208 -20.89 -7.58 -16.69
CA TYR A 208 -21.61 -6.33 -16.97
C TYR A 208 -20.69 -5.25 -17.55
N TYR A 209 -19.56 -4.99 -16.88
CA TYR A 209 -18.62 -3.95 -17.33
C TYR A 209 -17.93 -4.29 -18.65
N TYR A 210 -17.63 -5.57 -18.89
CA TYR A 210 -17.06 -6.01 -20.15
C TYR A 210 -18.00 -5.70 -21.32
N VAL A 211 -19.27 -6.08 -21.21
CA VAL A 211 -20.30 -5.80 -22.22
C VAL A 211 -20.47 -4.29 -22.44
N GLU A 212 -20.51 -3.50 -21.35
CA GLU A 212 -20.64 -2.05 -21.43
C GLU A 212 -19.46 -1.40 -22.16
N MET A 213 -18.24 -1.84 -21.87
CA MET A 213 -17.02 -1.37 -22.53
C MET A 213 -16.96 -1.76 -24.01
N CYS A 214 -17.30 -3.00 -24.37
CA CYS A 214 -17.34 -3.43 -25.77
C CYS A 214 -18.34 -2.61 -26.58
N ASN A 215 -19.53 -2.36 -26.04
CA ASN A 215 -20.53 -1.51 -26.67
C ASN A 215 -20.02 -0.08 -26.84
N PHE A 216 -19.37 0.49 -25.83
CA PHE A 216 -18.82 1.85 -25.89
C PHE A 216 -17.72 1.98 -26.95
N ALA A 217 -16.84 0.98 -27.05
CA ALA A 217 -15.72 0.93 -27.98
C ALA A 217 -16.10 0.45 -29.39
N ASN A 218 -17.35 0.02 -29.61
CA ASN A 218 -17.82 -0.63 -30.84
C ASN A 218 -17.01 -1.90 -31.19
N ILE A 219 -16.59 -2.66 -30.19
CA ILE A 219 -15.89 -3.92 -30.37
C ILE A 219 -16.93 -5.04 -30.43
N PRO A 220 -16.90 -5.91 -31.46
CA PRO A 220 -17.79 -7.06 -31.51
C PRO A 220 -17.47 -8.02 -30.36
N MET A 221 -18.52 -8.46 -29.66
CA MET A 221 -18.46 -9.40 -28.54
C MET A 221 -18.33 -10.85 -28.99
#